data_AF-A0A7C2IAE0-F1
#
_entry.id   AF-A0A7C2IAE0-F1
#
_cell.length_a   1.000
_cell.length_b   1.000
_cell.length_c   1.000
_cell.angle_alpha   90.00
_cell.angle_beta   90.00
_cell.angle_gamma   90.00
#
_symmetry.space_group_name_H-M   'P 1'
#
loop_
_entity.id
_entity.type
_entity.pdbx_description
1 polymer ?
#
loop_
_entity_poly.entity_id
_entity_poly.type
_entity_poly.pdbx_seq_one_letter_code
_entity_poly.pdbx_strand_id
1 'polypeptide(L)' 'MAEYYVTHNPHILASFGLGSCVGVALYDKRKRIGGLAHIMLPDSEAIVR' A
#
# COMPACT_ATOMS: atom_id res chain seq x y z
N MET A 1 2.24 -5.67 9.90
CA MET A 1 1.46 -6.68 9.15
C MET A 1 1.24 -6.11 7.77
N ALA A 2 1.72 -6.77 6.73
CA ALA A 2 1.48 -6.31 5.36
C ALA A 2 0.01 -6.58 4.98
N GLU A 3 -0.64 -5.60 4.37
CA GLU A 3 -2.06 -5.64 4.01
C GLU A 3 -2.28 -4.97 2.67
N TYR A 4 -3.35 -5.33 1.98
CA TYR A 4 -3.78 -4.61 0.78
C TYR A 4 -5.30 -4.54 0.69
N TYR A 5 -5.78 -3.47 0.08
CA TYR A 5 -7.19 -3.19 -0.14
C TYR A 5 -7.43 -2.82 -1.60
N VAL A 6 -8.56 -3.25 -2.15
CA VAL A 6 -9.03 -2.85 -3.48
C VAL A 6 -10.48 -2.44 -3.37
N THR A 7 -10.84 -1.30 -3.95
CA THR A 7 -12.20 -0.77 -3.93
C THR A 7 -12.55 -0.03 -5.21
N HIS A 8 -13.79 0.41 -5.33
CA HIS A 8 -14.30 1.24 -6.42
C HIS A 8 -14.73 2.61 -5.89
N ASN A 9 -14.78 3.61 -6.76
CA ASN A 9 -15.37 4.91 -6.42
C ASN A 9 -16.81 4.72 -5.87
N PRO A 10 -17.21 5.39 -4.78
CA PRO A 10 -16.57 6.54 -4.12
C PRO A 10 -15.82 6.23 -2.81
N HIS A 11 -15.35 5.01 -2.61
CA HIS A 11 -14.76 4.60 -1.34
C HIS A 11 -13.36 5.19 -1.11
N ILE A 12 -13.00 5.39 0.17
CA ILE A 12 -11.69 5.85 0.62
C ILE A 12 -10.90 4.66 1.14
N LEU A 13 -9.65 4.52 0.70
CA LEU A 13 -8.68 3.57 1.26
C LEU A 13 -7.72 4.31 2.19
N ALA A 14 -7.46 3.74 3.37
CA ALA A 14 -6.51 4.27 4.34
C ALA A 14 -5.67 3.12 4.92
N SER A 15 -4.40 3.40 5.19
CA SER A 15 -3.48 2.52 5.89
C SER A 15 -2.83 3.34 7.01
N PHE A 16 -2.77 2.79 8.21
CA PHE A 16 -2.29 3.50 9.40
C PHE A 16 -0.98 2.90 9.90
N GLY A 17 -0.16 3.72 10.56
CA GLY A 17 1.05 3.24 11.23
C GLY A 17 2.12 2.67 10.30
N LEU A 18 2.38 3.30 9.15
CA LEU A 18 3.39 2.82 8.19
C LEU A 18 4.81 2.80 8.79
N GLY A 19 5.20 3.79 9.59
CA GLY A 19 6.56 3.84 10.15
C GLY A 19 7.64 3.79 9.06
N SER A 20 8.51 2.78 9.11
CA SER A 20 9.53 2.52 8.08
C SER A 20 9.01 1.79 6.85
N CYS A 21 7.74 1.33 6.82
CA CYS A 21 7.15 0.60 5.70
C CYS A 21 6.75 1.52 4.53
N VAL A 22 6.39 0.93 3.39
CA VAL A 22 5.98 1.66 2.17
C VAL A 22 4.50 1.45 1.87
N GLY A 23 3.78 2.55 1.60
CA GLY A 23 2.42 2.51 1.06
C GLY A 23 2.43 2.67 -0.45
N VAL A 24 1.83 1.73 -1.18
CA VAL A 24 1.68 1.77 -2.64
C VAL A 24 0.21 1.95 -3.00
N ALA A 25 -0.12 3.09 -3.61
CA ALA A 25 -1.47 3.37 -4.09
C ALA A 25 -1.53 3.28 -5.63
N LEU A 26 -2.55 2.60 -6.15
CA LEU A 26 -2.81 2.43 -7.57
C LEU A 26 -4.25 2.83 -7.89
N TYR A 27 -4.48 3.47 -9.03
CA TYR A 27 -5.82 3.85 -9.46
C TYR A 27 -6.01 3.67 -10.97
N ASP A 28 -7.00 2.87 -11.36
CA ASP A 28 -7.47 2.75 -12.75
C ASP A 28 -8.59 3.75 -12.99
N LYS A 29 -8.31 4.79 -13.79
CA LYS A 29 -9.28 5.85 -14.14
C LYS A 29 -10.44 5.35 -15.02
N ARG A 30 -10.22 4.34 -15.86
CA ARG A 30 -11.25 3.82 -16.78
C ARG A 30 -12.25 2.95 -16.04
N LYS A 31 -11.74 2.05 -15.19
CA LYS A 31 -12.58 1.15 -14.36
C LYS A 31 -13.02 1.78 -13.04
N ARG A 32 -12.43 2.92 -12.66
CA ARG A 32 -12.64 3.61 -11.37
C ARG A 32 -12.38 2.72 -10.16
N ILE A 33 -11.33 1.91 -10.25
CA ILE A 33 -10.88 0.98 -9.21
C ILE A 33 -9.61 1.55 -8.57
N GLY A 34 -9.59 1.64 -7.25
CA GLY A 34 -8.43 2.03 -6.46
C GLY A 34 -7.89 0.85 -5.65
N GLY A 35 -6.58 0.79 -5.48
CA GLY A 35 -5.90 -0.17 -4.61
C GLY A 35 -4.88 0.52 -3.71
N LEU A 36 -4.69 -0.01 -2.50
CA LEU A 36 -3.70 0.44 -1.54
C LEU A 36 -3.03 -0.78 -0.92
N ALA A 37 -1.71 -0.87 -1.01
CA ALA A 37 -0.92 -1.93 -0.39
C ALA A 37 0.08 -1.34 0.61
N HIS A 38 0.16 -1.95 1.79
CA HIS A 38 1.14 -1.66 2.82
C HIS A 38 2.23 -2.73 2.76
N ILE A 39 3.40 -2.35 2.26
CA ILE A 39 4.56 -3.23 2.06
C ILE A 39 5.54 -3.05 3.20
N MET A 40 5.87 -4.15 3.88
CA MET A 40 6.93 -4.17 4.89
C MET A 40 8.29 -4.16 4.18
N LEU A 41 9.11 -3.17 4.50
CA LEU A 41 10.51 -3.15 4.07
C LEU A 41 11.28 -4.23 4.85
N PRO A 42 12.26 -4.90 4.23
CA PRO A 42 13.19 -5.74 4.97
C PRO A 42 14.02 -4.87 5.91
N ASP A 43 14.52 -5.46 7.00
CA ASP A 43 15.43 -4.79 7.91
C ASP A 43 16.64 -4.20 7.13
N SER A 44 17.14 -3.03 7.52
CA SER A 44 18.19 -2.34 6.76
C SER A 44 19.46 -3.15 6.60
N GLU A 45 19.71 -4.11 7.51
CA GLU A 45 20.86 -5.03 7.43
C GLU A 45 20.76 -6.02 6.25
N ALA A 46 19.57 -6.22 5.67
CA ALA A 46 19.36 -7.16 4.57
C ALA A 46 19.86 -6.65 3.20
N ILE A 47 20.15 -5.35 3.06
CA ILE A 47 20.62 -4.74 1.80
C ILE A 47 22.15 -4.56 1.79
N VAL A 48 22.80 -4.53 2.97
CA VAL A 48 24.22 -4.19 3.13
C VAL A 48 25.09 -5.43 3.42
N ARG A 49 24.57 -6.65 3.29
CA ARG A 49 25.33 -7.90 3.41
C ARG A 49 25.27 -8.74 2.14
#